data_AF-A0A4Z2CC69-F1
#
_entry.id   AF-A0A4Z2CC69-F1
#
_cell.length_a   1.000
_cell.length_b   1.000
_cell.length_c   1.000
_cell.angle_alpha   90.00
_cell.angle_beta   90.00
_cell.angle_gamma   90.00
#
_symmetry.space_group_name_H-M   'P 1'
#
loop_
_entity.id
_entity.type
_entity.pdbx_description
1 polymer ?
#
loop_
_entity_poly.entity_id
_entity_poly.type
_entity_poly.pdbx_seq_one_letter_code
_entity_poly.pdbx_strand_id
1 'polypeptide(L)'
;MEVVVFLLEPCWRWCRDYSRIFSGDDVKLKCNIPDPYPSTWRYLWFKGSEELQQHGNELIIWRARIIDSGKFYCQGVRDTAVGQLHTNQSLPVEIVVDGGWALTRVTPQPALVGHTLEVTCLVRGNRPHTEVILYRDGVEVMRKRGKDPQFILSNLTTEDQGMYSCRASWDVRGLTHSVMSVETLGRVVEILTKPVLEIDVNNNQIPNRMKLICHHEYNLPAPAPPVHFYFYKNDNLLGPATSENRLSVNQKPGLYSCKVRVPELNLVRWSEHKGFGQVPGPRVQKPSFTAPRPWTPQPPSLIPIPPTRAPLQKVPVTPVLVHPRDVATQRSVEHTEASTLPPEVQSLNQTTAAPQTINIPEASGDMSGESGDFTDDDSP
;
A
#
# COMPACT_ATOMS: atom_id res chain seq x y z
N MET A 1 -30.05 -4.91 -3.91
CA MET A 1 -29.59 -3.65 -3.30
C MET A 1 -28.19 -3.87 -2.76
N GLU A 2 -27.27 -2.95 -3.03
CA GLU A 2 -25.92 -3.00 -2.46
C GLU A 2 -25.94 -2.43 -1.04
N VAL A 3 -25.31 -3.14 -0.12
CA VAL A 3 -25.20 -2.76 1.29
C VAL A 3 -23.73 -2.52 1.60
N VAL A 4 -23.44 -1.53 2.44
CA VAL A 4 -22.06 -1.15 2.74
C VAL A 4 -21.81 -1.23 4.25
N VAL A 5 -20.70 -1.84 4.63
CA VAL A 5 -20.19 -1.85 6.00
C VAL A 5 -19.07 -0.84 6.14
N PHE A 6 -19.10 -0.06 7.22
CA PHE A 6 -18.07 0.89 7.60
C PHE A 6 -17.61 0.60 9.03
N LEU A 7 -16.34 0.83 9.33
CA LEU A 7 -15.84 0.91 10.70
C LEU A 7 -16.20 2.29 11.27
N LEU A 8 -16.99 2.31 12.34
CA LEU A 8 -17.27 3.51 13.09
C LEU A 8 -16.35 3.60 14.29
N GLU A 9 -15.60 4.69 14.32
CA GLU A 9 -14.66 5.05 15.37
C GLU A 9 -13.41 4.15 15.44
N PRO A 10 -12.21 4.78 15.46
CA PRO A 10 -11.96 6.19 15.74
C PRO A 10 -11.68 7.04 14.48
N CYS A 11 -12.55 7.13 13.45
CA CYS A 11 -12.40 8.19 12.44
C CYS A 11 -13.66 8.38 11.57
N TRP A 12 -14.49 9.35 11.93
CA TRP A 12 -15.68 9.75 11.19
C TRP A 12 -15.40 10.58 9.92
N ARG A 13 -14.14 10.64 9.43
CA ARG A 13 -13.80 11.55 8.32
C ARG A 13 -13.07 10.96 7.12
N TRP A 14 -12.30 9.87 7.25
CA TRP A 14 -11.58 9.23 6.13
C TRP A 14 -11.24 7.74 6.38
N CYS A 15 -12.14 6.95 6.98
CA CYS A 15 -11.90 5.52 7.24
C CYS A 15 -12.36 4.63 6.08
N ARG A 16 -11.49 4.37 5.10
CA ARG A 16 -11.59 3.11 4.31
C ARG A 16 -10.54 2.07 4.71
N ASP A 17 -9.52 2.45 5.48
CA ASP A 17 -8.30 1.64 5.66
C ASP A 17 -7.92 1.34 7.12
N TYR A 18 -8.89 1.36 8.05
CA TYR A 18 -8.64 0.90 9.43
C TYR A 18 -8.97 -0.60 9.52
N SER A 19 -7.97 -1.44 9.30
CA SER A 19 -8.12 -2.89 9.42
C SER A 19 -7.37 -3.49 10.62
N ARG A 20 -6.41 -2.79 11.24
CA ARG A 20 -5.62 -3.34 12.35
C ARG A 20 -5.78 -2.53 13.64
N ILE A 21 -6.09 -3.22 14.74
CA ILE A 21 -6.34 -2.64 16.08
C ILE A 21 -5.62 -3.45 17.16
N PHE A 22 -5.51 -2.92 18.38
CA PHE A 22 -4.93 -3.68 19.50
C PHE A 22 -5.95 -4.64 20.11
N SER A 23 -5.47 -5.75 20.66
CA SER A 23 -6.32 -6.59 21.50
C SER A 23 -6.82 -5.82 22.73
N GLY A 24 -8.08 -6.03 23.11
CA GLY A 24 -8.75 -5.28 24.16
C GLY A 24 -9.35 -3.95 23.70
N ASP A 25 -9.09 -3.49 22.46
CA ASP A 25 -9.82 -2.35 21.89
C ASP A 25 -11.27 -2.75 21.55
N ASP A 26 -12.17 -1.78 21.58
CA ASP A 26 -13.55 -1.96 21.15
C ASP A 26 -13.68 -1.58 19.68
N VAL A 27 -14.35 -2.44 18.91
CA VAL A 27 -14.60 -2.22 17.48
C VAL A 27 -16.09 -2.07 17.24
N LYS A 28 -16.47 -1.02 16.53
CA LYS A 28 -17.84 -0.82 16.09
C LYS A 28 -17.91 -0.80 14.57
N LEU A 29 -18.64 -1.73 13.97
CA LEU A 29 -18.97 -1.72 12.55
C LEU A 29 -20.40 -1.24 12.37
N LYS A 30 -20.67 -0.53 11.28
CA LYS A 30 -22.01 -0.10 10.90
C LYS A 30 -22.35 -0.54 9.49
N CYS A 31 -23.50 -1.17 9.37
CA CYS A 31 -24.11 -1.57 8.12
C CYS A 31 -25.07 -0.46 7.66
N ASN A 32 -24.94 -0.03 6.42
CA ASN A 32 -25.79 0.96 5.79
C ASN A 32 -26.48 0.37 4.56
N ILE A 33 -27.82 0.36 4.58
CA ILE A 33 -28.66 -0.02 3.45
C ILE A 33 -29.21 1.28 2.86
N PRO A 34 -28.90 1.62 1.59
CA PRO A 34 -29.36 2.84 0.93
C PRO A 34 -30.83 2.70 0.51
N ASP A 35 -31.71 2.59 1.50
CA ASP A 35 -33.17 2.54 1.37
C ASP A 35 -33.78 3.73 2.13
N PRO A 36 -34.84 4.39 1.61
CA PRO A 36 -35.49 5.51 2.29
C PRO A 36 -36.08 5.15 3.67
N TYR A 37 -36.36 3.88 3.92
CA TYR A 37 -36.95 3.37 5.16
C TYR A 37 -36.06 2.27 5.77
N PRO A 38 -34.85 2.61 6.26
CA PRO A 38 -33.87 1.64 6.75
C PRO A 38 -34.34 0.88 8.00
N SER A 39 -35.33 1.41 8.72
CA SER A 39 -35.99 0.78 9.87
C SER A 39 -36.85 -0.43 9.50
N THR A 40 -37.23 -0.57 8.22
CA THR A 40 -37.98 -1.74 7.73
C THR A 40 -37.11 -2.97 7.53
N TRP A 41 -35.79 -2.82 7.66
CA TRP A 41 -34.81 -3.87 7.48
C TRP A 41 -34.34 -4.40 8.84
N ARG A 42 -34.30 -5.73 8.96
CA ARG A 42 -33.47 -6.41 9.95
C ARG A 42 -32.08 -6.61 9.38
N TYR A 43 -31.07 -6.49 10.24
CA TYR A 43 -29.68 -6.59 9.85
C TYR A 43 -29.12 -7.91 10.38
N LEU A 44 -28.49 -8.66 9.47
CA LEU A 44 -27.74 -9.86 9.77
C LEU A 44 -26.26 -9.56 9.58
N TRP A 45 -25.44 -10.06 10.50
CA TRP A 45 -23.99 -9.92 10.47
C TRP A 45 -23.34 -11.28 10.29
N PHE A 46 -22.23 -11.31 9.54
CA PHE A 46 -21.49 -12.53 9.27
C PHE A 46 -20.01 -12.31 9.52
N LYS A 47 -19.34 -13.34 10.05
CA LYS A 47 -17.87 -13.45 10.09
C LYS A 47 -17.45 -14.61 9.21
N GLY A 48 -16.80 -14.32 8.08
CA GLY A 48 -16.60 -15.34 7.04
C GLY A 48 -17.95 -15.85 6.53
N SER A 49 -18.23 -17.14 6.73
CA SER A 49 -19.50 -17.78 6.36
C SER A 49 -20.48 -17.98 7.52
N GLU A 50 -20.09 -17.62 8.75
CA GLU A 50 -20.89 -17.83 9.95
C GLU A 50 -21.76 -16.61 10.26
N GLU A 51 -23.06 -16.83 10.51
CA GLU A 51 -23.98 -15.78 10.97
C GLU A 51 -23.78 -15.51 12.47
N LEU A 52 -23.54 -14.26 12.80
CA LEU A 52 -23.37 -13.80 14.18
C LEU A 52 -24.74 -13.56 14.83
N GLN A 53 -24.86 -13.92 16.10
CA GLN A 53 -26.05 -13.68 16.92
C GLN A 53 -26.11 -12.22 17.42
N GLN A 54 -25.91 -11.25 16.52
CA GLN A 54 -26.02 -9.82 16.81
C GLN A 54 -26.90 -9.17 15.76
N HIS A 55 -27.90 -8.40 16.23
CA HIS A 55 -28.91 -7.78 15.38
C HIS A 55 -28.83 -6.26 15.49
N GLY A 56 -29.23 -5.60 14.40
CA GLY A 56 -29.18 -4.15 14.28
C GLY A 56 -28.11 -3.69 13.31
N ASN A 57 -28.20 -2.41 12.94
CA ASN A 57 -27.31 -1.84 11.94
C ASN A 57 -25.88 -1.64 12.44
N GLU A 58 -25.57 -1.98 13.70
CA GLU A 58 -24.24 -1.86 14.29
C GLU A 58 -23.80 -3.19 14.91
N LEU A 59 -22.57 -3.62 14.60
CA LEU A 59 -21.88 -4.73 15.25
C LEU A 59 -20.87 -4.15 16.23
N ILE A 60 -20.84 -4.64 17.47
CA ILE A 60 -19.84 -4.21 18.44
C ILE A 60 -19.06 -5.41 18.94
N ILE A 61 -17.75 -5.40 18.72
CA ILE A 61 -16.80 -6.37 19.26
C ILE A 61 -16.14 -5.71 20.46
N TRP A 62 -16.61 -6.08 21.65
CA TRP A 62 -16.07 -5.59 22.90
C TRP A 62 -14.76 -6.29 23.25
N ARG A 63 -13.76 -5.51 23.66
CA ARG A 63 -12.46 -5.99 24.13
C ARG A 63 -11.88 -7.05 23.19
N ALA A 64 -11.73 -6.69 21.92
CA ALA A 64 -11.44 -7.60 20.83
C ALA A 64 -10.23 -8.50 21.13
N ARG A 65 -10.36 -9.79 20.85
CA ARG A 65 -9.28 -10.78 21.01
C ARG A 65 -8.70 -11.11 19.65
N ILE A 66 -7.50 -11.69 19.64
CA ILE A 66 -6.81 -12.11 18.42
C ILE A 66 -7.71 -13.03 17.57
N ILE A 67 -8.46 -13.94 18.21
CA ILE A 67 -9.40 -14.85 17.55
C ILE A 67 -10.61 -14.15 16.93
N ASP A 68 -10.92 -12.93 17.35
CA ASP A 68 -12.04 -12.15 16.81
C ASP A 68 -11.68 -11.53 15.45
N SER A 69 -10.40 -11.56 15.04
CA SER A 69 -9.96 -11.19 13.69
C SER A 69 -10.71 -11.95 12.61
N GLY A 70 -10.98 -11.29 11.48
CA GLY A 70 -11.65 -11.89 10.34
C GLY A 70 -12.31 -10.86 9.42
N LYS A 71 -13.01 -11.37 8.42
CA LYS A 71 -13.79 -10.57 7.47
C LYS A 71 -15.24 -10.53 7.91
N PHE A 72 -15.76 -9.32 8.06
CA PHE A 72 -17.12 -9.05 8.49
C PHE A 72 -17.96 -8.55 7.33
N TYR A 73 -19.19 -9.07 7.26
CA TYR A 73 -20.17 -8.74 6.24
C TYR A 73 -21.50 -8.43 6.91
N CYS A 74 -22.34 -7.65 6.24
CA CYS A 74 -23.73 -7.51 6.63
C CYS A 74 -24.70 -7.76 5.47
N GLN A 75 -25.93 -8.13 5.83
CA GLN A 75 -27.04 -8.33 4.91
C GLN A 75 -28.33 -7.79 5.53
N GLY A 76 -29.15 -7.12 4.73
CA GLY A 76 -30.50 -6.72 5.11
C GLY A 76 -31.51 -7.81 4.78
N VAL A 77 -32.45 -8.04 5.70
CA VAL A 77 -33.62 -8.91 5.50
C VAL A 77 -34.89 -8.16 5.87
N ARG A 78 -35.91 -8.25 5.03
CA ARG A 78 -37.23 -7.67 5.28
C ARG A 78 -38.32 -8.64 4.86
N ASP A 79 -39.36 -8.75 5.69
CA ASP A 79 -40.55 -9.54 5.38
C ASP A 79 -41.46 -8.76 4.41
N THR A 80 -41.97 -9.46 3.39
CA THR A 80 -42.88 -8.93 2.38
C THR A 80 -44.06 -9.88 2.18
N ALA A 81 -45.12 -9.43 1.50
CA ALA A 81 -46.29 -10.26 1.23
C ALA A 81 -46.00 -11.53 0.40
N VAL A 82 -44.85 -11.57 -0.29
CA VAL A 82 -44.39 -12.68 -1.13
C VAL A 82 -43.24 -13.49 -0.50
N GLY A 83 -42.88 -13.21 0.76
CA GLY A 83 -41.80 -13.87 1.49
C GLY A 83 -40.71 -12.91 1.95
N GLN A 84 -39.53 -13.45 2.27
CA GLN A 84 -38.40 -12.65 2.74
C GLN A 84 -37.58 -12.09 1.57
N LEU A 85 -37.39 -10.77 1.58
CA LEU A 85 -36.50 -10.07 0.68
C LEU A 85 -35.12 -9.92 1.35
N HIS A 86 -34.09 -10.31 0.62
CA HIS A 86 -32.69 -10.20 1.06
C HIS A 86 -31.93 -9.20 0.18
N THR A 87 -31.06 -8.41 0.79
CA THR A 87 -30.05 -7.66 0.04
C THR A 87 -28.90 -8.57 -0.40
N ASN A 88 -28.02 -8.04 -1.25
CA ASN A 88 -26.71 -8.67 -1.42
C ASN A 88 -25.90 -8.48 -0.12
N GLN A 89 -24.98 -9.40 0.15
CA GLN A 89 -24.00 -9.20 1.20
C GLN A 89 -23.09 -8.01 0.85
N SER A 90 -22.69 -7.28 1.87
CA SER A 90 -21.75 -6.16 1.70
C SER A 90 -20.38 -6.64 1.23
N LEU A 91 -19.56 -5.70 0.76
CA LEU A 91 -18.12 -5.96 0.68
C LEU A 91 -17.56 -6.26 2.08
N PRO A 92 -16.56 -7.15 2.19
CA PRO A 92 -15.96 -7.47 3.49
C PRO A 92 -15.19 -6.30 4.06
N VAL A 93 -15.34 -6.08 5.37
CA VAL A 93 -14.38 -5.31 6.16
C VAL A 93 -13.51 -6.30 6.93
N GLU A 94 -12.21 -6.29 6.66
CA GLU A 94 -11.25 -7.14 7.35
C GLU A 94 -10.73 -6.43 8.60
N ILE A 95 -10.91 -7.08 9.75
CA ILE A 95 -10.38 -6.63 11.04
C ILE A 95 -9.32 -7.62 11.51
N VAL A 96 -8.17 -7.09 11.88
CA VAL A 96 -6.99 -7.79 12.37
C VAL A 96 -6.70 -7.26 13.77
N VAL A 97 -6.86 -8.12 14.76
CA VAL A 97 -6.63 -7.80 16.16
C VAL A 97 -5.22 -8.22 16.53
N ASP A 98 -4.37 -7.25 16.85
CA ASP A 98 -2.96 -7.43 17.14
C ASP A 98 -2.70 -7.56 18.64
N GLY A 99 -1.99 -8.62 19.02
CA GLY A 99 -1.59 -8.87 20.42
C GLY A 99 -0.39 -8.05 20.89
N GLY A 100 0.32 -7.40 19.97
CA GLY A 100 1.53 -6.64 20.22
C GLY A 100 1.33 -5.33 20.99
N TRP A 101 2.41 -4.57 21.09
CA TRP A 101 2.47 -3.31 21.84
C TRP A 101 2.58 -2.06 20.96
N ALA A 102 2.90 -2.23 19.67
CA ALA A 102 2.93 -1.16 18.70
C ALA A 102 2.25 -1.53 17.37
N LEU A 103 1.68 -0.54 16.72
CA LEU A 103 1.04 -0.64 15.41
C LEU A 103 1.54 0.48 14.51
N THR A 104 1.79 0.16 13.24
CA THR A 104 2.09 1.15 12.21
C THR A 104 0.83 1.43 11.40
N ARG A 105 0.40 2.70 11.41
CA ARG A 105 -0.70 3.20 10.59
C ARG A 105 -0.15 4.01 9.42
N VAL A 106 -0.54 3.67 8.21
CA VAL A 106 -0.12 4.35 6.98
C VAL A 106 -1.34 5.02 6.36
N THR A 107 -1.27 6.32 6.08
CA THR A 107 -2.42 7.09 5.55
C THR A 107 -1.95 8.23 4.64
N PRO A 108 -2.61 8.48 3.49
CA PRO A 108 -3.71 7.72 2.90
C PRO A 108 -3.24 6.39 2.27
N GLN A 109 -4.18 5.47 2.02
CA GLN A 109 -3.89 4.20 1.37
C GLN A 109 -4.88 3.90 0.22
N PRO A 110 -4.43 3.87 -1.05
CA PRO A 110 -3.07 4.16 -1.51
C PRO A 110 -2.72 5.65 -1.39
N ALA A 111 -1.42 5.93 -1.25
CA ALA A 111 -0.88 7.26 -1.39
C ALA A 111 -0.57 7.57 -2.86
N LEU A 112 -0.57 8.85 -3.22
CA LEU A 112 -0.34 9.32 -4.59
C LEU A 112 1.09 9.83 -4.77
N VAL A 113 1.69 9.52 -5.92
CA VAL A 113 2.97 10.12 -6.33
C VAL A 113 2.89 11.65 -6.29
N GLY A 114 3.97 12.30 -5.81
CA GLY A 114 4.08 13.73 -5.63
C GLY A 114 3.34 14.30 -4.41
N HIS A 115 2.56 13.48 -3.68
CA HIS A 115 1.82 13.90 -2.49
C HIS A 115 2.56 13.51 -1.20
N THR A 116 1.86 13.54 -0.07
CA THR A 116 2.38 13.20 1.25
C THR A 116 1.78 11.90 1.76
N LEU A 117 2.61 11.09 2.42
CA LEU A 117 2.22 9.92 3.19
C LEU A 117 2.53 10.18 4.66
N GLU A 118 1.54 9.97 5.51
CA GLU A 118 1.72 9.96 6.96
C GLU A 118 1.84 8.52 7.45
N VAL A 119 2.88 8.25 8.23
CA VAL A 119 3.05 7.00 8.96
C VAL A 119 3.02 7.31 10.46
N THR A 120 2.03 6.80 11.18
CA THR A 120 1.89 6.98 12.64
C THR A 120 2.31 5.71 13.37
N CYS A 121 3.20 5.83 14.35
CA CYS A 121 3.56 4.74 15.26
C CYS A 121 2.69 4.77 16.53
N LEU A 122 1.69 3.89 16.61
CA LEU A 122 0.79 3.80 17.75
C LEU A 122 1.38 2.84 18.79
N VAL A 123 1.36 3.22 20.07
CA VAL A 123 1.78 2.35 21.18
C VAL A 123 0.61 2.16 22.14
N ARG A 124 0.41 0.92 22.60
CA ARG A 124 -0.67 0.57 23.52
C ARG A 124 -0.63 1.47 24.77
N GLY A 125 -1.80 2.02 25.13
CA GLY A 125 -1.95 2.91 26.27
C GLY A 125 -1.35 4.31 26.07
N ASN A 126 -1.02 4.69 24.84
CA ASN A 126 -0.52 6.01 24.45
C ASN A 126 0.65 6.50 25.33
N ARG A 127 1.64 5.63 25.53
CA ARG A 127 2.83 5.93 26.35
C ARG A 127 3.64 7.07 25.72
N PRO A 128 4.16 8.02 26.50
CA PRO A 128 4.95 9.14 25.96
C PRO A 128 6.29 8.63 25.43
N HIS A 129 6.46 8.67 24.11
CA HIS A 129 7.67 8.22 23.44
C HIS A 129 8.87 9.11 23.82
N THR A 130 10.04 8.49 23.94
CA THR A 130 11.33 9.19 24.04
C THR A 130 12.05 9.16 22.68
N GLU A 131 11.90 8.06 21.95
CA GLU A 131 12.41 7.89 20.59
C GLU A 131 11.45 7.05 19.76
N VAL A 132 11.26 7.44 18.49
CA VAL A 132 10.52 6.65 17.51
C VAL A 132 11.34 6.56 16.23
N ILE A 133 11.45 5.36 15.68
CA ILE A 133 12.20 5.05 14.45
C ILE A 133 11.23 4.42 13.45
N LEU A 134 11.25 4.91 12.23
CA LEU A 134 10.52 4.37 11.09
C LEU A 134 11.45 3.52 10.22
N TYR A 135 11.00 2.33 9.86
CA TYR A 135 11.64 1.43 8.93
C TYR A 135 10.79 1.25 7.68
N ARG A 136 11.45 1.09 6.53
CA ARG A 136 10.85 0.66 5.26
C ARG A 136 11.65 -0.52 4.73
N ASP A 137 10.98 -1.64 4.51
CA ASP A 137 11.59 -2.91 4.06
C ASP A 137 12.79 -3.32 4.95
N GLY A 138 12.63 -3.12 6.26
CA GLY A 138 13.66 -3.40 7.28
C GLY A 138 14.77 -2.36 7.41
N VAL A 139 14.81 -1.32 6.57
CA VAL A 139 15.84 -0.27 6.59
C VAL A 139 15.33 0.97 7.32
N GLU A 140 16.13 1.52 8.24
CA GLU A 140 15.80 2.77 8.94
C GLU A 140 15.73 3.93 7.95
N VAL A 141 14.57 4.57 7.85
CA VAL A 141 14.34 5.72 6.94
C VAL A 141 14.26 7.04 7.69
N MET A 142 13.75 7.05 8.93
CA MET A 142 13.64 8.25 9.73
C MET A 142 13.69 7.93 11.23
N ARG A 143 14.34 8.79 12.00
CA ARG A 143 14.40 8.71 13.47
C ARG A 143 14.04 10.05 14.08
N LYS A 144 13.14 10.03 15.06
CA LYS A 144 12.70 11.20 15.82
C LYS A 144 12.93 10.96 17.31
N ARG A 145 13.44 11.98 17.99
CA ARG A 145 13.42 12.05 19.47
C ARG A 145 12.27 12.93 19.91
N GLY A 146 11.58 12.52 20.97
CA GLY A 146 10.44 13.22 21.53
C GLY A 146 9.14 12.44 21.38
N LYS A 147 8.04 13.14 21.67
CA LYS A 147 6.70 12.56 21.85
C LYS A 147 5.88 12.45 20.58
N ASP A 148 6.39 12.90 19.43
CA ASP A 148 5.68 12.88 18.16
C ASP A 148 5.80 11.49 17.48
N PRO A 149 4.71 10.72 17.37
CA PRO A 149 4.74 9.40 16.74
C PRO A 149 4.55 9.44 15.21
N GLN A 150 4.34 10.62 14.62
CA GLN A 150 4.00 10.76 13.21
C GLN A 150 5.25 10.98 12.36
N PHE A 151 5.29 10.37 11.19
CA PHE A 151 6.31 10.57 10.17
C PHE A 151 5.62 11.04 8.90
N ILE A 152 6.07 12.16 8.32
CA ILE A 152 5.49 12.71 7.09
C ILE A 152 6.53 12.56 6.00
N LEU A 153 6.24 11.72 5.01
CA LEU A 153 7.02 11.54 3.80
C LEU A 153 6.37 12.40 2.71
N SER A 154 7.06 13.43 2.24
CA SER A 154 6.57 14.36 1.21
C SER A 154 7.16 14.07 -0.15
N ASN A 155 6.44 14.45 -1.21
CA ASN A 155 6.87 14.29 -2.61
C ASN A 155 7.19 12.83 -2.95
N LEU A 156 6.21 11.95 -2.71
CA LEU A 156 6.36 10.51 -2.88
C LEU A 156 6.70 10.11 -4.32
N THR A 157 7.43 9.02 -4.44
CA THR A 157 7.72 8.31 -5.69
C THR A 157 7.24 6.87 -5.60
N THR A 158 7.26 6.14 -6.72
CA THR A 158 6.92 4.70 -6.70
C THR A 158 7.91 3.86 -5.89
N GLU A 159 9.12 4.36 -5.63
CA GLU A 159 10.13 3.72 -4.78
C GLU A 159 9.82 3.85 -3.28
N ASP A 160 8.89 4.74 -2.91
CA ASP A 160 8.43 4.85 -1.52
C ASP A 160 7.36 3.80 -1.17
N GLN A 161 6.96 2.96 -2.12
CA GLN A 161 6.15 1.79 -1.83
C GLN A 161 6.98 0.73 -1.12
N GLY A 162 6.48 0.20 0.00
CA GLY A 162 7.18 -0.85 0.75
C GLY A 162 6.45 -1.26 2.02
N MET A 163 7.07 -2.15 2.79
CA MET A 163 6.58 -2.60 4.10
C MET A 163 7.11 -1.67 5.19
N TYR A 164 6.22 -0.90 5.81
CA TYR A 164 6.56 0.05 6.87
C TYR A 164 6.38 -0.58 8.24
N SER A 165 7.36 -0.39 9.12
CA SER A 165 7.25 -0.74 10.55
C SER A 165 7.89 0.34 11.40
N CYS A 166 7.52 0.41 12.67
CA CYS A 166 8.07 1.40 13.59
C CYS A 166 8.61 0.74 14.85
N ARG A 167 9.66 1.34 15.41
CA ARG A 167 10.16 1.03 16.74
C ARG A 167 9.93 2.24 17.63
N ALA A 168 9.22 2.04 18.73
CA ALA A 168 8.99 3.09 19.73
C ALA A 168 9.66 2.71 21.04
N SER A 169 10.35 3.67 21.64
CA SER A 169 11.01 3.54 22.93
C SER A 169 10.46 4.58 23.90
N TRP A 170 10.36 4.22 25.18
CA TRP A 170 9.96 5.11 26.26
C TRP A 170 10.61 4.69 27.57
N ASP A 171 10.82 5.63 28.48
CA ASP A 171 11.44 5.36 29.77
C ASP A 171 10.39 5.29 30.88
N VAL A 172 10.48 4.25 31.72
CA VAL A 172 9.66 4.09 32.92
C VAL A 172 10.58 3.84 34.11
N ARG A 173 10.58 4.76 35.08
CA ARG A 173 11.38 4.65 36.32
C ARG A 173 12.87 4.34 36.07
N GLY A 174 13.45 4.95 35.03
CA GLY A 174 14.86 4.77 34.67
C GLY A 174 15.15 3.52 33.81
N LEU A 175 14.14 2.71 33.48
CA LEU A 175 14.25 1.60 32.54
C LEU A 175 13.70 2.00 31.17
N THR A 176 14.51 1.84 30.13
CA THR A 176 14.06 2.02 28.74
C THR A 176 13.33 0.79 28.24
N HIS A 177 12.06 0.95 27.89
CA HIS A 177 11.28 -0.02 27.16
C HIS A 177 11.33 0.29 25.67
N SER A 178 11.32 -0.74 24.84
CA SER A 178 11.34 -0.59 23.39
C SER A 178 10.54 -1.71 22.75
N VAL A 179 9.67 -1.37 21.80
CA VAL A 179 8.82 -2.32 21.09
C VAL A 179 8.80 -1.98 19.61
N MET A 180 8.55 -2.99 18.78
CA MET A 180 8.44 -2.86 17.34
C MET A 180 7.02 -3.22 16.91
N SER A 181 6.49 -2.53 15.92
CA SER A 181 5.24 -2.90 15.28
C SER A 181 5.47 -4.02 14.28
N VAL A 182 4.39 -4.71 13.93
CA VAL A 182 4.32 -5.49 12.69
C VAL A 182 4.48 -4.57 11.46
N GLU A 183 4.81 -5.18 10.33
CA GLU A 183 4.93 -4.49 9.06
C GLU A 183 3.55 -4.23 8.43
N THR A 184 3.37 -3.02 7.90
CA THR A 184 2.17 -2.56 7.18
C THR A 184 2.59 -2.10 5.79
N LEU A 185 1.97 -2.66 4.74
CA LEU A 185 2.22 -2.24 3.36
C LEU A 185 1.82 -0.76 3.20
N GLY A 186 2.69 0.09 2.69
CA GLY A 186 2.37 1.43 2.21
C GLY A 186 2.34 1.44 0.69
N ARG A 187 1.14 1.46 0.09
CA ARG A 187 0.97 1.45 -1.37
C ARG A 187 1.10 2.86 -1.93
N VAL A 188 1.94 3.05 -2.93
CA VAL A 188 2.08 4.33 -3.65
C VAL A 188 1.74 4.13 -5.12
N VAL A 189 0.78 4.89 -5.62
CA VAL A 189 0.29 4.78 -7.01
C VAL A 189 0.38 6.12 -7.73
N GLU A 190 0.51 6.07 -9.06
CA GLU A 190 0.38 7.26 -9.88
C GLU A 190 -1.09 7.70 -9.94
N ILE A 191 -1.32 9.01 -10.13
CA ILE A 191 -2.67 9.57 -10.31
C ILE A 191 -3.34 8.98 -11.55
N LEU A 192 -2.60 8.91 -12.66
CA LEU A 192 -3.06 8.37 -13.93
C LEU A 192 -2.00 7.41 -14.47
N THR A 193 -2.34 6.12 -14.52
CA THR A 193 -1.43 5.10 -15.02
C THR A 193 -1.22 5.20 -16.53
N LYS A 194 -0.15 4.59 -17.03
CA LYS A 194 0.08 4.48 -18.48
C LYS A 194 -1.04 3.65 -19.11
N PRO A 195 -1.82 4.21 -20.04
CA PRO A 195 -2.96 3.51 -20.61
C PRO A 195 -2.54 2.39 -21.54
N VAL A 196 -3.35 1.35 -21.62
CA VAL A 196 -3.14 0.18 -22.48
C VAL A 196 -4.28 0.08 -23.47
N LEU A 197 -3.95 0.09 -24.77
CA LEU A 197 -4.95 -0.04 -25.82
C LEU A 197 -5.30 -1.52 -26.06
N GLU A 198 -6.59 -1.82 -26.01
CA GLU A 198 -7.18 -3.07 -26.48
C GLU A 198 -7.94 -2.84 -27.80
N ILE A 199 -7.88 -3.83 -28.69
CA ILE A 199 -8.62 -3.86 -29.95
C ILE A 199 -9.48 -5.10 -29.91
N ASP A 200 -10.78 -4.91 -29.76
CA ASP A 200 -11.79 -5.96 -29.72
C ASP A 200 -12.50 -6.05 -31.08
N VAL A 201 -12.32 -7.19 -31.74
CA VAL A 201 -12.84 -7.48 -33.08
C VAL A 201 -14.14 -8.29 -33.00
N ASN A 202 -14.41 -8.94 -31.87
CA ASN A 202 -15.46 -9.94 -31.71
C ASN A 202 -16.77 -9.34 -31.20
N ASN A 203 -17.04 -8.07 -31.53
CA ASN A 203 -18.30 -7.46 -31.18
C ASN A 203 -19.40 -8.03 -32.09
N ASN A 204 -20.03 -9.13 -31.65
CA ASN A 204 -21.09 -9.90 -32.31
C ASN A 204 -22.36 -9.09 -32.70
N GLN A 205 -22.34 -7.76 -32.57
CA GLN A 205 -23.46 -6.87 -32.86
C GLN A 205 -23.37 -6.16 -34.21
N ILE A 206 -22.18 -5.93 -34.80
CA ILE A 206 -22.06 -5.17 -36.06
C ILE A 206 -20.92 -5.70 -36.95
N PRO A 207 -21.21 -6.18 -38.17
CA PRO A 207 -20.18 -6.64 -39.09
C PRO A 207 -19.22 -5.50 -39.50
N ASN A 208 -17.94 -5.83 -39.67
CA ASN A 208 -16.88 -4.93 -40.15
C ASN A 208 -16.52 -3.72 -39.24
N ARG A 209 -16.98 -3.73 -37.99
CA ARG A 209 -16.53 -2.78 -36.96
C ARG A 209 -15.67 -3.47 -35.92
N MET A 210 -14.74 -2.72 -35.33
CA MET A 210 -13.99 -3.11 -34.15
C MET A 210 -14.08 -2.02 -33.09
N LYS A 211 -13.86 -2.41 -31.84
CA LYS A 211 -13.91 -1.52 -30.68
C LYS A 211 -12.50 -1.32 -30.15
N LEU A 212 -12.09 -0.06 -30.08
CA LEU A 212 -10.87 0.35 -29.40
C LEU A 212 -11.24 0.62 -27.94
N ILE A 213 -10.52 0.05 -26.98
CA ILE A 213 -10.75 0.26 -25.55
C ILE A 213 -9.43 0.74 -24.93
N CYS A 214 -9.46 1.89 -24.27
CA CYS A 214 -8.31 2.49 -23.61
C CYS A 214 -8.39 2.18 -22.11
N HIS A 215 -7.73 1.10 -21.69
CA HIS A 215 -7.65 0.74 -20.27
C HIS A 215 -6.70 1.68 -19.55
N HIS A 216 -7.13 2.18 -18.40
CA HIS A 216 -6.34 3.07 -17.54
C HIS A 216 -6.88 2.98 -16.12
N GLU A 217 -6.06 3.36 -15.16
CA GLU A 217 -6.47 3.55 -13.77
C GLU A 217 -6.30 5.03 -13.43
N TYR A 218 -7.37 5.62 -12.91
CA TYR A 218 -7.40 7.00 -12.44
C TYR A 218 -7.64 6.98 -10.93
N ASN A 219 -6.55 7.08 -10.17
CA ASN A 219 -6.52 6.78 -8.73
C ASN A 219 -6.85 7.98 -7.84
N LEU A 220 -7.42 9.05 -8.41
CA LEU A 220 -7.78 10.23 -7.64
C LEU A 220 -9.11 10.01 -6.88
N PRO A 221 -9.17 10.27 -5.57
CA PRO A 221 -10.42 10.14 -4.81
C PRO A 221 -11.53 11.06 -5.33
N ALA A 222 -12.78 10.59 -5.26
CA ALA A 222 -13.93 11.40 -5.63
C ALA A 222 -14.18 12.53 -4.60
N PRO A 223 -14.62 13.73 -5.03
CA PRO A 223 -14.90 14.13 -6.42
C PRO A 223 -13.61 14.38 -7.24
N ALA A 224 -13.48 13.70 -8.39
CA ALA A 224 -12.31 13.77 -9.23
C ALA A 224 -12.60 14.49 -10.56
N PRO A 225 -11.65 15.28 -11.11
CA PRO A 225 -11.77 15.94 -12.41
C PRO A 225 -12.10 14.97 -13.57
N PRO A 226 -12.81 15.44 -14.62
CA PRO A 226 -13.18 14.62 -15.75
C PRO A 226 -11.98 14.22 -16.62
N VAL A 227 -12.06 13.01 -17.18
CA VAL A 227 -11.04 12.41 -18.04
C VAL A 227 -11.52 12.43 -19.49
N HIS A 228 -10.64 12.86 -20.41
CA HIS A 228 -10.90 12.91 -21.85
C HIS A 228 -10.03 11.87 -22.59
N PHE A 229 -10.67 11.08 -23.44
CA PHE A 229 -10.02 10.06 -24.27
C PHE A 229 -9.91 10.53 -25.72
N TYR A 230 -8.77 10.21 -26.33
CA TYR A 230 -8.50 10.45 -27.75
C TYR A 230 -7.96 9.17 -28.36
N PHE A 231 -8.41 8.83 -29.56
CA PHE A 231 -7.97 7.64 -30.27
C PHE A 231 -7.31 8.02 -31.59
N TYR A 232 -6.23 7.32 -31.92
CA TYR A 232 -5.40 7.61 -33.06
C TYR A 232 -5.23 6.38 -33.94
N LYS A 233 -5.07 6.62 -35.24
CA LYS A 233 -4.64 5.63 -36.23
C LYS A 233 -3.54 6.22 -37.09
N ASN A 234 -2.38 5.58 -37.11
CA ASN A 234 -1.18 6.08 -37.79
C ASN A 234 -0.94 7.56 -37.42
N ASP A 235 -1.03 7.86 -36.12
CA ASP A 235 -0.92 9.20 -35.51
C ASP A 235 -1.97 10.24 -35.94
N ASN A 236 -2.97 9.84 -36.74
CA ASN A 236 -4.11 10.68 -37.08
C ASN A 236 -5.25 10.49 -36.08
N LEU A 237 -5.82 11.59 -35.62
CA LEU A 237 -6.94 11.59 -34.70
C LEU A 237 -8.21 11.02 -35.37
N LEU A 238 -8.86 10.06 -34.73
CA LEU A 238 -10.04 9.36 -35.27
C LEU A 238 -11.37 10.08 -35.00
N GLY A 239 -11.36 11.13 -34.18
CA GLY A 239 -12.55 11.90 -33.82
C GLY A 239 -12.29 12.92 -32.69
N PRO A 240 -13.31 13.66 -32.24
CA PRO A 240 -13.19 14.54 -31.08
C PRO A 240 -12.92 13.75 -29.79
N ALA A 241 -12.60 14.48 -28.71
CA ALA A 241 -12.43 13.87 -27.40
C ALA A 241 -13.73 13.20 -26.94
N THR A 242 -13.61 12.00 -26.35
CA THR A 242 -14.74 11.27 -25.76
C THR A 242 -14.62 11.22 -24.25
N SER A 243 -15.74 11.18 -23.54
CA SER A 243 -15.81 10.86 -22.10
C SER A 243 -15.75 9.36 -21.85
N GLU A 244 -16.08 8.55 -22.85
CA GLU A 244 -15.97 7.10 -22.77
C GLU A 244 -14.57 6.62 -23.16
N ASN A 245 -14.08 5.61 -22.46
CA ASN A 245 -12.80 4.97 -22.72
C ASN A 245 -12.82 4.02 -23.95
N ARG A 246 -13.82 4.12 -24.82
CA ARG A 246 -14.05 3.21 -25.93
C ARG A 246 -14.46 3.96 -27.20
N LEU A 247 -14.06 3.42 -28.36
CA LEU A 247 -14.45 3.97 -29.66
C LEU A 247 -14.68 2.86 -30.70
N SER A 248 -15.82 2.89 -31.37
CA SER A 248 -16.16 1.94 -32.44
C SER A 248 -15.74 2.46 -33.80
N VAL A 249 -14.84 1.75 -34.49
CA VAL A 249 -14.28 2.14 -35.80
C VAL A 249 -14.40 1.02 -36.83
N ASN A 250 -14.24 1.33 -38.12
CA ASN A 250 -14.20 0.32 -39.17
C ASN A 250 -12.91 -0.50 -39.06
N GLN A 251 -13.01 -1.80 -39.29
CA GLN A 251 -11.86 -2.70 -39.33
C GLN A 251 -10.96 -2.33 -40.51
N LYS A 252 -9.85 -1.66 -40.22
CA LYS A 252 -8.88 -1.25 -41.23
C LYS A 252 -7.47 -1.43 -40.68
N PRO A 253 -6.52 -2.00 -41.43
CA PRO A 253 -5.17 -2.21 -40.93
C PRO A 253 -4.48 -0.88 -40.58
N GLY A 254 -3.63 -0.91 -39.57
CA GLY A 254 -2.86 0.25 -39.13
C GLY A 254 -2.39 0.14 -37.70
N LEU A 255 -1.70 1.19 -37.27
CA LEU A 255 -1.13 1.35 -35.95
C LEU A 255 -2.06 2.22 -35.10
N TYR A 256 -2.62 1.68 -34.03
CA TYR A 256 -3.57 2.38 -33.19
C TYR A 256 -2.94 2.76 -31.85
N SER A 257 -3.35 3.90 -31.30
CA SER A 257 -2.97 4.31 -29.94
C SER A 257 -4.10 5.11 -29.29
N CYS A 258 -4.07 5.23 -27.97
CA CYS A 258 -4.97 6.12 -27.24
C CYS A 258 -4.18 7.09 -26.36
N LYS A 259 -4.81 8.24 -26.11
CA LYS A 259 -4.30 9.28 -25.22
C LYS A 259 -5.38 9.63 -24.21
N VAL A 260 -4.99 9.62 -22.94
CA VAL A 260 -5.84 10.00 -21.82
C VAL A 260 -5.38 11.35 -21.30
N ARG A 261 -6.30 12.30 -21.14
CA ARG A 261 -6.00 13.65 -20.67
C ARG A 261 -6.93 14.03 -19.52
N VAL A 262 -6.38 14.61 -18.47
CA VAL A 262 -7.12 15.25 -17.39
C VAL A 262 -6.81 16.75 -17.45
N PRO A 263 -7.67 17.57 -18.08
CA PRO A 263 -7.36 18.97 -18.39
C PRO A 263 -7.03 19.81 -17.16
N GLU A 264 -7.80 19.67 -16.08
CA GLU A 264 -7.67 20.46 -14.85
C GLU A 264 -6.34 20.23 -14.13
N LEU A 265 -5.76 19.03 -14.28
CA LEU A 265 -4.47 18.67 -13.69
C LEU A 265 -3.31 18.82 -14.69
N ASN A 266 -3.58 19.22 -15.93
CA ASN A 266 -2.63 19.20 -17.04
C ASN A 266 -1.93 17.84 -17.24
N LEU A 267 -2.59 16.74 -16.87
CA LEU A 267 -2.04 15.39 -17.01
C LEU A 267 -2.39 14.80 -18.38
N VAL A 268 -1.39 14.19 -19.03
CA VAL A 268 -1.54 13.48 -20.30
C VAL A 268 -0.72 12.20 -20.27
N ARG A 269 -1.33 11.08 -20.63
CA ARG A 269 -0.65 9.80 -20.82
C ARG A 269 -1.03 9.18 -22.17
N TRP A 270 -0.04 8.56 -22.80
CA TRP A 270 -0.20 7.87 -24.08
C TRP A 270 -0.04 6.37 -23.89
N SER A 271 -0.81 5.61 -24.66
CA SER A 271 -0.58 4.18 -24.79
C SER A 271 0.57 3.93 -25.75
N GLU A 272 1.17 2.76 -25.63
CA GLU A 272 1.95 2.22 -26.74
C GLU A 272 1.07 2.00 -27.96
N HIS A 273 1.72 2.00 -29.12
CA HIS A 273 1.08 1.68 -30.38
C HIS A 273 0.76 0.19 -30.48
N LYS A 274 -0.47 -0.14 -30.87
CA LYS A 274 -0.95 -1.51 -31.12
C LYS A 274 -1.32 -1.68 -32.58
N GLY A 275 -0.68 -2.64 -33.24
CA GLY A 275 -0.96 -2.97 -34.64
C GLY A 275 -2.25 -3.78 -34.80
N PHE A 276 -2.99 -3.51 -35.86
CA PHE A 276 -4.10 -4.33 -36.34
C PHE A 276 -3.94 -4.59 -37.84
N GLY A 277 -4.06 -5.86 -38.27
CA GLY A 277 -3.81 -6.29 -39.66
C GLY A 277 -2.32 -6.29 -40.04
N GLN A 278 -2.02 -6.41 -41.35
CA GLN A 278 -0.64 -6.29 -41.86
C GLN A 278 -0.17 -4.84 -41.75
N VAL A 279 0.55 -4.53 -40.67
CA VAL A 279 1.22 -3.25 -40.49
C VAL A 279 2.60 -3.34 -41.16
N PRO A 280 2.94 -2.47 -42.12
CA PRO A 280 4.30 -2.43 -42.65
C PRO A 280 5.25 -2.15 -41.48
N GLY A 281 6.17 -3.07 -41.20
CA GLY A 281 7.17 -2.87 -40.16
C GLY A 281 7.98 -1.60 -40.41
N PRO A 282 8.62 -1.02 -39.37
CA PRO A 282 9.53 0.09 -39.57
C PRO A 282 10.56 -0.31 -40.64
N ARG A 283 10.64 0.47 -41.73
CA ARG A 283 11.76 0.35 -42.67
C ARG A 283 13.02 0.71 -41.90
N VAL A 284 13.70 -0.30 -41.37
CA VAL A 284 15.11 -0.17 -41.05
C VAL A 284 15.78 0.10 -42.38
N GLN A 285 16.06 1.37 -42.68
CA GLN A 285 17.04 1.70 -43.71
C GLN A 285 18.35 1.10 -43.19
N LYS A 286 18.68 -0.11 -43.68
CA LYS A 286 20.04 -0.63 -43.57
C LYS A 286 20.93 0.48 -44.13
N PRO A 287 21.93 0.97 -43.39
CA PRO A 287 22.98 1.78 -43.99
C PRO A 287 23.52 0.98 -45.17
N SER A 288 23.42 1.54 -46.36
CA SER A 288 24.04 1.00 -47.55
C SER A 288 25.56 1.04 -47.34
N PHE A 289 26.12 -0.03 -46.81
CA PHE A 289 27.55 -0.28 -46.83
C PHE A 289 27.94 -0.49 -48.29
N THR A 290 28.47 0.56 -48.91
CA THR A 290 29.21 0.44 -50.16
C THR A 290 30.44 -0.40 -49.85
N ALA A 291 30.50 -1.62 -50.40
CA ALA A 291 31.68 -2.47 -50.25
C ALA A 291 32.93 -1.74 -50.78
N PRO A 292 34.07 -1.75 -50.06
CA PRO A 292 35.31 -1.23 -50.60
C PRO A 292 35.74 -2.04 -51.82
N ARG A 293 36.26 -1.37 -52.85
CA ARG A 293 36.84 -2.00 -54.04
C ARG A 293 37.93 -3.00 -53.65
N PRO A 294 38.05 -4.15 -54.33
CA PRO A 294 39.18 -5.06 -54.14
C PRO A 294 40.48 -4.36 -54.54
N TRP A 295 41.45 -4.30 -53.62
CA TRP A 295 42.81 -3.83 -53.90
C TRP A 295 43.55 -4.88 -54.73
N THR A 296 44.01 -4.49 -55.93
CA THR A 296 44.98 -5.25 -56.71
C THR A 296 46.40 -4.91 -56.23
N PRO A 297 47.26 -5.89 -55.89
CA PRO A 297 48.62 -5.62 -55.44
C PRO A 297 49.52 -5.15 -56.61
N GLN A 298 50.19 -4.02 -56.44
CA GLN A 298 51.27 -3.56 -57.33
C GLN A 298 52.65 -4.07 -56.85
N PRO A 299 53.59 -4.36 -57.77
CA PRO A 299 54.94 -4.83 -57.43
C PRO A 299 55.84 -3.71 -56.89
N PRO A 300 56.92 -4.05 -56.15
CA PRO A 300 57.66 -3.10 -55.33
C PRO A 300 58.62 -2.23 -56.14
N SER A 301 58.58 -0.92 -55.90
CA SER A 301 59.60 0.04 -56.33
C SER A 301 60.66 0.23 -55.25
N LEU A 302 61.93 0.16 -55.65
CA LEU A 302 63.12 0.31 -54.82
C LEU A 302 63.23 1.74 -54.26
N ILE A 303 63.37 1.86 -52.94
CA ILE A 303 63.66 3.13 -52.25
C ILE A 303 65.15 3.15 -51.85
N PRO A 304 65.91 4.22 -52.16
CA PRO A 304 67.30 4.38 -51.71
C PRO A 304 67.40 4.80 -50.24
N ILE A 305 68.40 4.25 -49.56
CA ILE A 305 68.76 4.48 -48.14
C ILE A 305 69.51 5.82 -47.98
N PRO A 306 69.25 6.56 -46.90
CA PRO A 306 70.32 7.33 -46.23
C PRO A 306 70.26 7.17 -44.67
N PRO A 307 71.23 7.69 -43.90
CA PRO A 307 72.29 6.92 -43.27
C PRO A 307 72.09 6.67 -41.76
N THR A 308 72.94 5.80 -41.22
CA THR A 308 72.83 5.18 -39.89
C THR A 308 73.50 5.98 -38.76
N ARG A 309 72.76 6.07 -37.65
CA ARG A 309 73.14 5.95 -36.22
C ARG A 309 73.78 7.12 -35.44
N ALA A 310 73.16 7.40 -34.29
CA ALA A 310 73.82 7.35 -32.97
C ALA A 310 72.83 6.78 -31.91
N PRO A 311 73.30 6.14 -30.82
CA PRO A 311 72.55 5.11 -30.10
C PRO A 311 71.80 5.57 -28.83
N LEU A 312 70.86 4.70 -28.45
CA LEU A 312 70.03 4.69 -27.23
C LEU A 312 70.80 4.93 -25.93
N GLN A 313 70.20 5.71 -25.02
CA GLN A 313 70.47 5.59 -23.59
C GLN A 313 69.14 5.40 -22.84
N LYS A 314 69.02 4.24 -22.19
CA LYS A 314 68.03 3.93 -21.16
C LYS A 314 68.43 4.66 -19.88
N VAL A 315 67.49 5.34 -19.21
CA VAL A 315 67.60 5.61 -17.76
C VAL A 315 66.22 5.44 -17.10
N PRO A 316 66.17 4.89 -15.88
CA PRO A 316 65.01 4.21 -15.31
C PRO A 316 64.06 5.13 -14.52
N VAL A 317 62.88 4.59 -14.26
CA VAL A 317 61.92 5.07 -13.25
C VAL A 317 62.58 5.00 -11.87
N THR A 318 62.57 6.11 -11.13
CA THR A 318 62.95 6.15 -9.70
C THR A 318 61.73 6.62 -8.90
N PRO A 319 61.42 5.99 -7.75
CA PRO A 319 60.22 6.26 -6.98
C PRO A 319 60.38 7.51 -6.10
N VAL A 320 59.29 8.24 -5.89
CA VAL A 320 59.28 9.38 -4.96
C VAL A 320 59.26 8.85 -3.53
N LEU A 321 60.32 9.21 -2.81
CA LEU A 321 60.56 8.96 -1.40
C LEU A 321 59.74 9.96 -0.57
N VAL A 322 58.81 9.47 0.25
CA VAL A 322 58.26 10.22 1.38
C VAL A 322 59.25 10.06 2.54
N HIS A 323 59.57 11.15 3.25
CA HIS A 323 60.18 11.06 4.56
C HIS A 323 59.44 11.90 5.61
N PRO A 324 59.46 11.45 6.88
CA PRO A 324 58.55 11.88 7.93
C PRO A 324 59.25 12.72 9.01
N ARG A 325 58.46 13.31 9.92
CA ARG A 325 58.85 13.64 11.29
C ARG A 325 57.63 13.56 12.22
N ASP A 326 57.57 12.48 12.99
CA ASP A 326 57.52 12.34 14.47
C ASP A 326 56.96 13.49 15.33
N VAL A 327 56.36 13.32 16.52
CA VAL A 327 55.91 12.22 17.42
C VAL A 327 55.18 12.97 18.57
N ALA A 328 54.05 12.50 19.11
CA ALA A 328 53.86 11.97 20.49
C ALA A 328 52.38 12.28 20.89
N THR A 329 51.62 11.55 21.71
CA THR A 329 51.93 10.53 22.73
C THR A 329 50.65 9.70 23.02
N GLN A 330 50.91 8.51 23.57
CA GLN A 330 50.06 7.37 23.94
C GLN A 330 48.81 7.63 24.82
N ARG A 331 47.80 6.74 24.71
CA ARG A 331 47.49 5.78 25.79
C ARG A 331 46.62 4.60 25.31
N SER A 332 47.12 3.41 25.58
CA SER A 332 46.56 2.08 25.36
C SER A 332 45.99 1.50 26.66
N VAL A 333 44.89 0.76 26.58
CA VAL A 333 44.44 -0.27 27.54
C VAL A 333 43.76 -1.36 26.69
N GLU A 334 44.50 -2.40 26.30
CA GLU A 334 44.50 -3.76 26.90
C GLU A 334 43.25 -4.59 26.56
N HIS A 335 43.46 -5.54 25.64
CA HIS A 335 42.61 -6.70 25.39
C HIS A 335 43.11 -7.87 26.23
N THR A 336 42.20 -8.55 26.93
CA THR A 336 42.45 -9.86 27.52
C THR A 336 41.41 -10.84 26.97
N GLU A 337 41.90 -11.88 26.30
CA GLU A 337 41.13 -13.07 25.94
C GLU A 337 40.76 -13.88 27.20
N ALA A 338 39.53 -14.39 27.23
CA ALA A 338 39.22 -15.61 27.97
C ALA A 338 38.11 -16.38 27.26
N SER A 339 38.48 -17.56 26.78
CA SER A 339 37.60 -18.63 26.29
C SER A 339 37.12 -19.47 27.47
N THR A 340 35.81 -19.72 27.60
CA THR A 340 35.29 -20.86 28.38
C THR A 340 33.88 -21.25 27.91
N LEU A 341 33.69 -22.57 27.81
CA LEU A 341 32.56 -23.36 27.30
C LEU A 341 31.21 -23.19 28.04
N PRO A 342 30.08 -23.71 27.49
CA PRO A 342 28.72 -23.39 27.91
C PRO A 342 28.18 -24.35 29.00
N PRO A 343 27.04 -24.05 29.66
CA PRO A 343 26.28 -25.07 30.36
C PRO A 343 25.05 -25.51 29.56
N GLU A 344 24.88 -26.82 29.49
CA GLU A 344 23.68 -27.52 29.06
C GLU A 344 22.97 -28.08 30.31
N VAL A 345 21.63 -28.09 30.24
CA VAL A 345 20.66 -28.94 30.98
C VAL A 345 20.44 -28.67 32.49
N GLN A 346 19.20 -28.32 32.86
CA GLN A 346 18.38 -29.20 33.71
C GLN A 346 16.88 -28.85 33.72
N SER A 347 16.12 -29.81 33.20
CA SER A 347 14.70 -30.05 33.39
C SER A 347 14.37 -30.43 34.83
N LEU A 348 13.30 -29.86 35.41
CA LEU A 348 12.54 -30.50 36.47
C LEU A 348 11.09 -30.70 36.02
N ASN A 349 10.73 -31.97 35.82
CA ASN A 349 9.37 -32.48 35.97
C ASN A 349 8.97 -32.37 37.46
N GLN A 350 7.70 -32.10 37.77
CA GLN A 350 6.65 -33.11 37.97
C GLN A 350 5.48 -32.63 38.87
N THR A 351 4.27 -33.02 38.47
CA THR A 351 3.08 -33.43 39.27
C THR A 351 2.18 -32.42 40.02
N THR A 352 0.97 -32.26 39.47
CA THR A 352 -0.36 -32.59 40.02
C THR A 352 -0.65 -32.34 41.52
N ALA A 353 -1.58 -31.41 41.80
CA ALA A 353 -2.72 -31.59 42.73
C ALA A 353 -3.65 -30.36 42.72
N ALA A 354 -4.94 -30.57 42.45
CA ALA A 354 -6.04 -29.76 43.01
C ALA A 354 -6.39 -30.37 44.39
N PRO A 355 -7.00 -29.66 45.37
CA PRO A 355 -8.36 -29.15 45.23
C PRO A 355 -8.69 -27.85 46.02
N GLN A 356 -9.91 -27.35 45.78
CA GLN A 356 -10.88 -26.82 46.76
C GLN A 356 -11.51 -25.46 46.45
N THR A 357 -12.82 -25.60 46.28
CA THR A 357 -13.95 -24.68 46.33
C THR A 357 -13.98 -23.85 47.61
N ILE A 358 -14.23 -22.54 47.50
CA ILE A 358 -14.75 -21.71 48.59
C ILE A 358 -15.98 -20.97 48.07
N ASN A 359 -17.10 -21.17 48.76
CA ASN A 359 -18.39 -20.53 48.55
C ASN A 359 -18.57 -19.35 49.53
N ILE A 360 -19.05 -18.21 49.00
CA ILE A 360 -20.19 -17.36 49.50
C ILE A 360 -19.91 -16.53 50.80
N PRO A 361 -20.31 -15.23 50.93
CA PRO A 361 -21.70 -14.81 50.73
C PRO A 361 -22.05 -13.49 50.04
N GLU A 362 -23.30 -13.51 49.56
CA GLU A 362 -24.19 -12.41 49.24
C GLU A 362 -24.24 -11.35 50.35
N ALA A 363 -24.32 -10.09 49.94
CA ALA A 363 -24.86 -9.02 50.77
C ALA A 363 -25.97 -8.33 49.97
N SER A 364 -27.20 -8.58 50.41
CA SER A 364 -28.40 -7.82 50.13
C SER A 364 -28.31 -6.42 50.74
N GLY A 365 -28.87 -5.44 50.05
CA GLY A 365 -29.00 -4.07 50.51
C GLY A 365 -30.19 -3.41 49.83
N ASP A 366 -31.38 -3.67 50.39
CA ASP A 366 -32.59 -2.91 50.13
C ASP A 366 -32.39 -1.44 50.55
N MET A 367 -32.74 -0.51 49.66
CA MET A 367 -33.29 0.78 50.09
C MET A 367 -34.44 1.17 49.17
N SER A 368 -35.64 0.96 49.72
CA SER A 368 -36.92 1.49 49.29
C SER A 368 -37.10 2.96 49.68
N GLY A 369 -37.76 3.70 48.79
CA GLY A 369 -38.55 4.90 49.07
C GLY A 369 -38.27 6.01 48.03
N GLU A 370 -39.22 6.82 47.58
CA GLU A 370 -40.69 6.79 47.53
C GLU A 370 -41.10 7.88 46.52
N SER A 371 -42.14 7.60 45.74
CA SER A 371 -43.12 8.52 45.11
C SER A 371 -42.69 9.84 44.44
N GLY A 372 -43.16 10.01 43.21
CA GLY A 372 -43.26 11.29 42.51
C GLY A 372 -44.12 11.17 41.26
N ASP A 373 -45.43 11.02 41.47
CA ASP A 373 -46.52 11.08 40.50
C ASP A 373 -46.57 12.47 39.84
N PHE A 374 -46.78 12.57 38.52
CA PHE A 374 -47.62 13.61 37.90
C PHE A 374 -47.93 13.26 36.43
N THR A 375 -49.21 13.45 36.15
CA THR A 375 -50.04 13.00 35.04
C THR A 375 -49.86 13.75 33.71
N ASP A 376 -50.36 13.09 32.66
CA ASP A 376 -50.77 13.64 31.35
C ASP A 376 -51.51 14.98 31.43
N ASP A 377 -51.35 15.84 30.41
CA ASP A 377 -52.49 16.44 29.70
C ASP A 377 -52.07 16.99 28.32
N ASP A 378 -53.12 17.15 27.52
CA ASP A 378 -53.25 17.10 26.08
C ASP A 378 -52.98 18.44 25.37
N SER A 379 -53.05 18.33 24.05
CA SER A 379 -52.98 19.32 22.96
C SER A 379 -54.03 20.46 23.08
N PRO A 380 -54.08 21.46 22.16
CA PRO A 380 -54.29 21.29 20.71
C PRO A 380 -53.17 21.81 19.81
#